data_AF-A0A1I8FVS9-F1
#
_entry.id   AF-A0A1I8FVS9-F1
#
_cell.length_a   1.000
_cell.length_b   1.000
_cell.length_c   1.000
_cell.angle_alpha   90.00
_cell.angle_beta   90.00
_cell.angle_gamma   90.00
#
_symmetry.space_group_name_H-M   'P 1'
#
loop_
_entity.id
_entity.type
_entity.pdbx_description
1 polymer ?
#
loop_
_entity_poly.entity_id
_entity_poly.type
_entity_poly.pdbx_seq_one_letter_code
_entity_poly.pdbx_strand_id
1 'polypeptide(L)'
;YYKANTVKGCLDPNSRNFDPIANTAGQCEAPGTNFSFAGVYQQCWESNPARGLQPVLRCRQRRSAQPHHGRDQVSSWVKLLSTVGRNSKRCWKTKHCTSWFIWCVHHEERTQCVDSYTVLTAYWCTARRTSKLISNPGMFYAGAYAADGRFLNDITQSKECPEHFRPYKVGRDIYLCLSMDLSRASRGRIPFAGFFSCDSGNPLSETSGGLDAPKHCPKEFSQVTLDTVDGCAIMQCVKGRSGLAQIQVRRPPFEEPDYELVEHPVT
;
A
#
# COMPACT_ATOMS: atom_id res chain seq x y z
N TYR A 1 14.69 -10.54 -8.32
CA TYR A 1 13.97 -11.57 -9.09
C TYR A 1 13.45 -12.70 -8.20
N TYR A 2 14.31 -13.58 -7.66
CA TYR A 2 13.85 -14.73 -6.88
C TYR A 2 12.97 -14.35 -5.70
N LYS A 3 13.40 -13.39 -4.87
CA LYS A 3 12.61 -12.88 -3.72
C LYS A 3 11.21 -12.41 -4.11
N ALA A 4 11.06 -11.74 -5.25
CA ALA A 4 9.78 -11.21 -5.71
C ALA A 4 8.83 -12.30 -6.26
N ASN A 5 9.36 -13.48 -6.57
CA ASN A 5 8.62 -14.63 -7.07
C ASN A 5 8.57 -15.77 -6.05
N THR A 6 9.02 -15.55 -4.82
CA THR A 6 8.89 -16.51 -3.72
C THR A 6 7.48 -16.42 -3.16
N VAL A 7 6.77 -17.54 -3.20
CA VAL A 7 5.50 -17.71 -2.49
C VAL A 7 5.72 -18.75 -1.41
N LYS A 8 5.70 -18.30 -0.15
CA LYS A 8 5.89 -19.18 1.00
C LYS A 8 4.51 -19.62 1.51
N GLY A 9 4.24 -20.92 1.46
CA GLY A 9 2.93 -21.49 1.82
C GLY A 9 3.01 -23.00 2.02
N CYS A 10 1.90 -23.63 2.36
CA CYS A 10 1.88 -25.08 2.58
C CYS A 10 2.05 -25.84 1.27
N LEU A 11 3.02 -26.77 1.23
CA LEU A 11 3.30 -27.61 0.06
C LEU A 11 2.67 -29.00 0.13
N ASP A 12 2.04 -29.36 1.26
CA ASP A 12 1.39 -30.67 1.44
C ASP A 12 -0.02 -30.66 0.81
N PRO A 13 -0.26 -31.42 -0.28
CA PRO A 13 -1.57 -31.47 -0.95
C PRO A 13 -2.68 -32.08 -0.09
N ASN A 14 -2.34 -32.81 0.97
CA ASN A 14 -3.32 -33.40 1.88
C ASN A 14 -3.75 -32.44 3.00
N SER A 15 -3.03 -31.33 3.17
CA SER A 15 -3.39 -30.31 4.15
C SER A 15 -4.58 -29.47 3.68
N ARG A 16 -5.48 -29.14 4.62
CA ARG A 16 -6.57 -28.17 4.38
C ARG A 16 -6.07 -26.78 4.00
N ASN A 17 -4.82 -26.46 4.34
CA ASN A 17 -4.18 -25.18 4.04
C ASN A 17 -3.20 -25.28 2.86
N PHE A 18 -3.25 -26.36 2.07
CA PHE A 18 -2.45 -26.50 0.85
C PHE A 18 -2.57 -25.25 -0.03
N ASP A 19 -1.43 -24.71 -0.46
CA ASP A 19 -1.40 -23.60 -1.38
C ASP A 19 -0.82 -24.05 -2.73
N PRO A 20 -1.64 -24.16 -3.78
CA PRO A 20 -1.19 -24.65 -5.09
C PRO A 20 -0.16 -23.74 -5.76
N ILE A 21 -0.01 -22.48 -5.31
CA ILE A 21 0.98 -21.54 -5.84
C ILE A 21 2.21 -21.40 -4.95
N ALA A 22 2.30 -22.10 -3.82
CA ALA A 22 3.49 -22.06 -2.99
C ALA A 22 4.66 -22.79 -3.66
N ASN A 23 5.82 -22.13 -3.67
CA ASN A 23 7.08 -22.70 -4.18
C ASN A 23 8.15 -22.82 -3.08
N THR A 24 7.84 -22.37 -1.87
CA THR A 24 8.72 -22.43 -0.70
C THR A 24 7.92 -22.90 0.51
N ALA A 25 8.50 -23.82 1.29
CA ALA A 25 7.82 -24.43 2.43
C ALA A 25 7.38 -23.40 3.49
N GLY A 26 6.08 -23.42 3.80
CA GLY A 26 5.42 -22.71 4.88
C GLY A 26 4.78 -23.67 5.88
N GLN A 27 3.86 -23.16 6.71
CA GLN A 27 3.16 -23.98 7.71
C GLN A 27 1.86 -24.56 7.15
N CYS A 28 1.66 -25.86 7.33
CA CYS A 28 0.49 -26.58 6.87
C CYS A 28 -0.60 -26.77 7.94
N GLU A 29 -0.20 -26.80 9.22
CA GLU A 29 -1.09 -27.08 10.35
C GLU A 29 -1.23 -25.85 11.25
N ALA A 30 -2.47 -25.38 11.43
CA ALA A 30 -2.81 -24.43 12.47
C ALA A 30 -4.33 -24.42 12.73
N PRO A 31 -4.79 -23.70 13.77
CA PRO A 31 -6.21 -23.46 13.99
C PRO A 31 -6.75 -22.39 13.04
N GLY A 32 -7.95 -22.62 12.49
CA GLY A 32 -8.63 -21.69 11.59
C GLY A 32 -8.94 -20.35 12.26
N THR A 33 -8.13 -19.33 12.01
CA THR A 33 -8.36 -17.97 12.50
C THR A 33 -8.85 -17.05 11.39
N ASN A 34 -10.02 -16.43 11.59
CA ASN A 34 -10.51 -15.36 10.73
C ASN A 34 -10.05 -14.01 11.29
N PHE A 35 -9.52 -13.15 10.42
CA PHE A 35 -9.11 -11.80 10.77
C PHE A 35 -10.06 -10.76 10.18
N SER A 36 -10.25 -9.67 10.92
CA SER A 36 -11.00 -8.51 10.46
C SER A 36 -10.05 -7.43 9.96
N PHE A 37 -10.33 -6.96 8.74
CA PHE A 37 -9.60 -5.90 8.07
C PHE A 37 -10.55 -4.70 7.90
N ALA A 38 -10.14 -3.53 8.38
CA ALA A 38 -11.03 -2.35 8.39
C ALA A 38 -10.75 -1.35 7.26
N GLY A 39 -9.63 -1.52 6.54
CA GLY A 39 -9.33 -0.72 5.35
C GLY A 39 -7.93 -0.18 5.24
N VAL A 40 -7.75 0.70 4.26
CA VAL A 40 -6.50 1.42 4.01
C VAL A 40 -6.73 2.92 3.96
N TYR A 41 -5.71 3.66 4.35
CA TYR A 41 -5.62 5.09 4.07
C TYR A 41 -4.21 5.52 3.76
N GLN A 42 -4.10 6.72 3.18
CA GLN A 42 -2.81 7.33 2.95
C GLN A 42 -2.84 8.82 3.28
N GLN A 43 -1.70 9.30 3.76
CA GLN A 43 -1.41 10.70 4.02
C GLN A 43 -0.43 11.20 2.95
N CYS A 44 -0.53 12.49 2.63
CA CYS A 44 0.30 13.13 1.62
C CYS A 44 0.82 14.45 2.17
N TRP A 45 2.13 14.62 2.09
CA TRP A 45 2.85 15.82 2.52
C TRP A 45 3.68 16.35 1.35
N GLU A 46 3.74 17.65 1.14
CA GLU A 46 4.57 18.26 0.09
C GLU A 46 5.61 19.16 0.75
N SER A 47 6.85 19.09 0.27
CA SER A 47 7.92 19.94 0.78
C SER A 47 7.73 21.38 0.33
N ASN A 48 7.81 22.30 1.29
CA ASN A 48 7.74 23.73 1.06
C ASN A 48 9.05 24.38 1.56
N PRO A 49 9.81 25.09 0.71
CA PRO A 49 11.08 25.70 1.09
C PRO A 49 10.98 26.67 2.27
N ALA A 50 9.86 27.38 2.42
CA ALA A 50 9.67 28.39 3.46
C ALA A 50 9.07 27.84 4.76
N ARG A 51 8.47 26.64 4.73
CA ARG A 51 7.61 26.14 5.81
C ARG A 51 7.75 24.64 6.09
N GLY A 52 8.72 23.97 5.48
CA GLY A 52 8.92 22.52 5.61
C GLY A 52 7.80 21.69 4.95
N LEU A 53 7.63 20.44 5.39
CA LEU A 53 6.59 19.54 4.89
C LEU A 53 5.19 20.01 5.32
N GLN A 54 4.28 20.16 4.36
CA GLN A 54 2.89 20.55 4.60
C GLN A 54 1.89 19.50 4.13
N PRO A 55 0.77 19.30 4.84
CA PRO A 55 -0.25 18.36 4.41
C PRO A 55 -0.99 18.90 3.18
N VAL A 56 -1.17 18.06 2.16
CA VAL A 56 -1.77 18.48 0.89
C VAL A 56 -3.13 17.82 0.67
N LEU A 57 -4.18 18.65 0.55
CA LEU A 57 -5.55 18.20 0.22
C LEU A 57 -5.67 17.62 -1.21
N ARG A 58 -4.73 17.95 -2.11
CA ARG A 58 -4.76 17.51 -3.52
C ARG A 58 -4.58 15.99 -3.69
N CYS A 59 -3.92 15.33 -2.73
CA CYS A 59 -3.79 13.86 -2.71
C CYS A 59 -4.90 13.17 -1.91
N ARG A 60 -5.92 13.92 -1.46
CA ARG A 60 -7.00 13.39 -0.63
C ARG A 60 -7.86 12.47 -1.48
N GLN A 61 -7.52 11.18 -1.49
CA GLN A 61 -8.45 10.18 -1.97
C GLN A 61 -9.74 10.31 -1.18
N ARG A 62 -10.84 10.40 -1.93
CA ARG A 62 -12.19 10.43 -1.39
C ARG A 62 -12.37 9.22 -0.49
N ARG A 63 -12.33 9.47 0.83
CA ARG A 63 -12.66 8.54 1.91
C ARG A 63 -12.02 7.16 1.73
N SER A 64 -10.78 7.04 2.22
CA SER A 64 -10.47 5.83 2.97
C SER A 64 -11.63 5.51 3.90
N ALA A 65 -12.03 4.25 3.96
CA ALA A 65 -12.93 3.76 4.97
C ALA A 65 -12.28 4.04 6.33
N GLN A 66 -12.53 5.23 6.88
CA GLN A 66 -12.31 5.47 8.29
C GLN A 66 -13.38 4.62 8.96
N PRO A 67 -12.99 3.66 9.84
CA PRO A 67 -13.90 3.25 10.88
C PRO A 67 -14.34 4.55 11.56
N HIS A 68 -15.65 4.73 11.73
CA HIS A 68 -16.17 5.84 12.50
C HIS A 68 -15.32 6.02 13.77
N HIS A 69 -14.90 7.25 14.06
CA HIS A 69 -14.21 7.65 15.30
C HIS A 69 -15.16 7.52 16.51
N GLY A 70 -15.75 6.34 16.69
CA GLY A 70 -16.55 5.95 17.83
C GLY A 70 -15.64 5.24 18.81
N ARG A 71 -15.02 6.02 19.70
CA ARG A 71 -14.58 5.77 21.10
C ARG A 71 -14.10 4.38 21.59
N ASP A 72 -13.94 3.37 20.75
CA ASP A 72 -13.48 2.04 21.13
C ASP A 72 -12.11 1.74 20.48
N GLN A 73 -11.08 1.62 21.33
CA GLN A 73 -9.66 1.38 21.02
C GLN A 73 -9.36 0.01 20.39
N VAL A 74 -10.25 -0.52 19.56
CA VAL A 74 -10.20 -1.92 19.10
C VAL A 74 -9.44 -2.09 17.77
N SER A 75 -9.18 -0.99 17.05
CA SER A 75 -8.48 -1.02 15.76
C SER A 75 -7.14 -0.27 15.81
N SER A 76 -6.12 -0.82 15.16
CA SER A 76 -4.78 -0.22 15.07
C SER A 76 -4.41 0.04 13.61
N TRP A 77 -3.91 1.25 13.34
CA TRP A 77 -3.36 1.63 12.05
C TRP A 77 -1.89 1.26 11.98
N VAL A 78 -1.53 0.47 10.99
CA VAL A 78 -0.17 -0.02 10.77
C VAL A 78 0.37 0.63 9.51
N LYS A 79 1.58 1.21 9.57
CA LYS A 79 2.26 1.77 8.40
C LYS A 79 2.48 0.63 7.39
N LEU A 80 2.09 0.86 6.15
CA LEU A 80 2.26 -0.09 5.05
C LEU A 80 3.51 0.24 4.24
N LEU A 81 3.57 1.48 3.73
CA LEU A 81 4.66 1.97 2.92
C LEU A 81 4.82 3.48 3.10
N SER A 82 6.02 3.99 2.83
CA SER A 82 6.27 5.43 2.65
C SER A 82 7.14 5.59 1.42
N THR A 83 6.74 6.46 0.50
CA THR A 83 7.44 6.69 -0.78
C THR A 83 7.48 8.17 -1.07
N VAL A 84 8.55 8.58 -1.75
CA VAL A 84 8.74 9.96 -2.21
C VAL A 84 8.31 10.03 -3.67
N GLY A 85 7.32 10.89 -3.94
CA GLY A 85 6.86 11.24 -5.27
C GLY A 85 7.81 12.21 -5.96
N ARG A 86 7.64 12.29 -7.29
CA ARG A 86 8.48 13.06 -8.25
C ARG A 86 8.77 14.48 -7.77
N ASN A 87 9.95 14.98 -8.14
CA ASN A 87 10.30 16.37 -7.91
C ASN A 87 9.47 17.24 -8.86
N SER A 88 8.73 18.17 -8.29
CA SER A 88 8.08 19.26 -9.00
C SER A 88 8.85 20.54 -8.70
N LYS A 89 8.88 21.49 -9.63
CA LYS A 89 9.42 22.82 -9.36
C LYS A 89 8.31 23.74 -8.88
N ARG A 90 8.43 24.25 -7.65
CA ARG A 90 7.60 25.36 -7.19
C ARG A 90 8.29 26.67 -7.51
N CYS A 91 7.67 27.44 -8.38
CA CYS A 91 8.14 28.77 -8.75
C CYS A 91 7.29 29.85 -8.09
N TRP A 92 7.92 30.87 -7.53
CA TRP A 92 7.26 32.08 -7.07
C TRP A 92 7.98 33.31 -7.60
N LYS A 93 7.23 34.41 -7.75
CA LYS A 93 7.77 35.70 -8.15
C LYS A 93 8.21 36.48 -6.93
N THR A 94 9.47 36.89 -6.88
CA THR A 94 10.01 37.83 -5.90
C THR A 94 10.23 39.17 -6.58
N LYS A 95 9.73 40.25 -5.96
CA LYS A 95 10.02 41.62 -6.41
C LYS A 95 11.22 42.14 -5.63
N HIS A 96 12.30 42.43 -6.34
CA HIS A 96 13.45 43.13 -5.77
C HIS A 96 13.37 44.60 -6.16
N CYS A 97 13.62 45.47 -5.18
CA CYS A 97 13.82 46.89 -5.40
C CYS A 97 15.27 47.24 -5.07
N THR A 98 15.96 47.85 -6.02
CA THR A 98 17.27 48.47 -5.81
C THR A 98 17.03 49.96 -5.60
N SER A 99 17.31 50.45 -4.39
CA SER A 99 17.07 51.85 -4.00
C SER A 99 18.37 52.64 -4.01
N TRP A 100 18.32 53.88 -4.51
CA TRP A 100 19.35 54.86 -4.23
C TRP A 100 18.75 55.94 -3.33
N PHE A 101 19.37 56.10 -2.16
CA PHE A 101 18.96 56.97 -1.05
C PHE A 101 17.59 56.67 -0.42
N ILE A 102 16.44 56.89 -1.08
CA ILE A 102 15.10 56.63 -0.48
C ILE A 102 14.07 56.16 -1.53
N TRP A 103 14.36 56.26 -2.83
CA TRP A 103 13.41 55.92 -3.90
C TRP A 103 13.76 54.60 -4.59
N CYS A 104 12.75 53.73 -4.73
CA CYS A 104 12.83 52.54 -5.57
C CYS A 104 12.84 52.96 -7.04
N VAL A 105 14.01 52.91 -7.69
CA VAL A 105 14.18 53.31 -9.10
C VAL A 105 13.96 52.12 -10.05
N HIS A 106 14.30 50.90 -9.62
CA HIS A 106 14.14 49.69 -10.43
C HIS A 106 13.34 48.62 -9.70
N HIS A 107 12.35 48.07 -10.40
CA HIS A 107 11.65 46.86 -10.01
C HIS A 107 12.09 45.70 -10.89
N GLU A 108 12.79 44.74 -10.29
CA GLU A 108 13.16 43.49 -10.95
C GLU A 108 12.23 42.37 -10.44
N GLU A 109 11.45 41.79 -11.36
CA GLU A 109 10.70 40.55 -11.08
C GLU A 109 11.62 39.35 -11.33
N ARG A 110 12.05 38.68 -10.26
CA ARG A 110 12.79 37.42 -10.37
C ARG A 110 11.86 36.26 -10.10
N THR A 111 11.88 35.26 -10.96
CA THR A 111 11.19 33.99 -10.69
C THR A 111 12.18 33.06 -10.00
N GLN A 112 11.89 32.70 -8.75
CA GLN A 112 12.66 31.71 -8.01
C GLN A 112 11.91 30.39 -8.07
N CYS A 113 12.56 29.36 -8.59
CA CYS A 113 12.03 28.00 -8.62
C CYS A 113 12.87 27.13 -7.68
N VAL A 114 12.20 26.37 -6.83
CA VAL A 114 12.85 25.40 -5.93
C VAL A 114 12.19 24.05 -6.12
N ASP A 115 13.01 23.00 -6.05
CA ASP A 115 12.53 21.63 -6.13
C ASP A 115 11.66 21.33 -4.90
N SER A 116 10.53 20.69 -5.16
CA SER A 116 9.54 20.27 -4.19
C SER A 116 9.21 18.82 -4.43
N TYR A 117 9.07 18.04 -3.37
CA TYR A 117 8.80 16.61 -3.44
C TYR A 117 7.60 16.30 -2.57
N THR A 118 6.93 15.19 -2.86
CA THR A 118 5.75 14.77 -2.13
C THR A 118 6.03 13.48 -1.38
N VAL A 119 5.75 13.40 -0.08
CA VAL A 119 5.85 12.17 0.70
C VAL A 119 4.45 11.56 0.84
N LEU A 120 4.30 10.33 0.38
CA LEU A 120 3.08 9.53 0.48
C LEU A 120 3.30 8.43 1.51
N THR A 121 2.47 8.40 2.55
CA THR A 121 2.53 7.34 3.57
C THR A 121 1.20 6.61 3.63
N ALA A 122 1.20 5.33 3.28
CA ALA A 122 0.03 4.46 3.32
C ALA A 122 0.00 3.63 4.61
N TYR A 123 -1.21 3.32 5.06
CA TYR A 123 -1.51 2.60 6.28
C TYR A 123 -2.68 1.64 6.04
N TRP A 124 -2.74 0.58 6.85
CA TRP A 124 -3.83 -0.37 6.85
C TRP A 124 -4.36 -0.62 8.27
N CYS A 125 -5.64 -1.00 8.37
CA CYS A 125 -6.34 -1.14 9.64
C CYS A 125 -6.65 -2.60 9.95
N THR A 126 -6.35 -3.00 11.18
CA THR A 126 -6.70 -4.32 11.68
C THR A 126 -7.31 -4.25 13.07
N ALA A 127 -8.19 -5.20 13.36
CA ALA A 127 -8.76 -5.39 14.69
C ALA A 127 -7.77 -6.12 15.61
N ARG A 128 -7.68 -5.71 16.87
CA ARG A 128 -6.92 -6.46 17.89
C ARG A 128 -7.60 -7.81 18.18
N ARG A 129 -6.80 -8.88 18.32
CA ARG A 129 -7.26 -10.26 18.56
C ARG A 129 -8.15 -10.45 19.81
N THR A 130 -8.12 -9.53 20.78
CA THR A 130 -8.80 -9.68 22.08
C THR A 130 -10.28 -9.25 22.09
N SER A 131 -10.78 -8.59 21.05
CA SER A 131 -12.20 -8.22 21.01
C SER A 131 -13.04 -9.37 20.46
N LYS A 132 -14.00 -9.85 21.27
CA LYS A 132 -15.16 -10.63 20.80
C LYS A 132 -15.65 -10.03 19.48
N LEU A 133 -15.68 -10.88 18.45
CA LEU A 133 -16.17 -10.66 17.10
C LEU A 133 -16.94 -9.34 16.94
N ILE A 134 -16.29 -8.38 16.29
CA ILE A 134 -16.90 -7.12 15.88
C ILE A 134 -18.19 -7.46 15.12
N SER A 135 -19.32 -6.94 15.60
CA SER A 135 -20.66 -7.17 15.03
C SER A 135 -20.80 -6.68 13.58
N ASN A 136 -19.87 -5.83 13.13
CA ASN A 136 -19.75 -5.37 11.75
C ASN A 136 -18.60 -6.10 11.05
N PRO A 137 -18.86 -6.85 9.97
CA PRO A 137 -17.79 -7.37 9.15
C PRO A 137 -16.94 -6.19 8.66
N GLY A 138 -15.62 -6.34 8.79
CA GLY A 138 -14.69 -5.41 8.16
C GLY A 138 -14.83 -5.45 6.63
N MET A 139 -13.94 -4.74 5.94
CA MET A 139 -13.85 -4.84 4.50
C MET A 139 -13.28 -6.19 4.06
N PHE A 140 -13.77 -6.65 2.92
CA PHE A 140 -13.30 -7.82 2.21
C PHE A 140 -12.28 -7.42 1.16
N TYR A 141 -11.28 -8.26 0.99
CA TYR A 141 -10.19 -8.10 0.02
C TYR A 141 -10.38 -9.06 -1.15
N ALA A 142 -10.10 -8.60 -2.37
CA ALA A 142 -10.19 -9.40 -3.59
C ALA A 142 -8.97 -9.23 -4.49
N GLY A 143 -7.80 -9.08 -3.89
CA GLY A 143 -6.55 -8.89 -4.62
C GLY A 143 -6.27 -7.42 -4.92
N ALA A 144 -5.28 -7.20 -5.76
CA ALA A 144 -4.77 -5.88 -6.11
C ALA A 144 -4.19 -5.88 -7.52
N TYR A 145 -4.01 -4.71 -8.10
CA TYR A 145 -3.30 -4.52 -9.37
C TYR A 145 -2.49 -3.22 -9.32
N ALA A 146 -1.51 -3.08 -10.21
CA ALA A 146 -0.83 -1.81 -10.45
C ALA A 146 -1.38 -1.11 -11.69
N ALA A 147 -1.49 0.22 -11.67
CA ALA A 147 -2.05 0.98 -12.79
C ALA A 147 -1.21 0.89 -14.07
N ASP A 148 0.11 0.80 -13.93
CA ASP A 148 1.04 0.62 -15.04
C ASP A 148 0.96 -0.79 -15.67
N GLY A 149 0.50 -1.78 -14.91
CA GLY A 149 0.37 -3.18 -15.32
C GLY A 149 1.54 -4.08 -14.93
N ARG A 150 2.45 -3.64 -14.04
CA ARG A 150 3.55 -4.49 -13.56
C ARG A 150 3.09 -5.72 -12.77
N PHE A 151 1.87 -5.67 -12.22
CA PHE A 151 1.11 -6.86 -11.82
C PHE A 151 -0.39 -6.62 -12.01
N LEU A 152 -1.11 -7.70 -12.31
CA LEU A 152 -2.55 -7.70 -12.55
C LEU A 152 -3.28 -8.29 -11.34
N ASN A 153 -4.60 -8.08 -11.26
CA ASN A 153 -5.41 -8.73 -10.26
C ASN A 153 -5.54 -10.22 -10.56
N ASP A 154 -5.21 -11.08 -9.59
CA ASP A 154 -5.18 -12.53 -9.79
C ASP A 154 -6.54 -13.15 -10.18
N ILE A 155 -7.64 -12.49 -9.83
CA ILE A 155 -9.00 -12.98 -10.14
C ILE A 155 -9.45 -12.53 -11.53
N THR A 156 -9.32 -11.24 -11.83
CA THR A 156 -9.78 -10.67 -13.13
C THR A 156 -8.76 -10.81 -14.24
N GLN A 157 -7.50 -11.11 -13.90
CA GLN A 157 -6.35 -11.10 -14.82
C GLN A 157 -6.23 -9.78 -15.59
N SER A 158 -6.65 -8.66 -14.97
CA SER A 158 -6.68 -7.33 -15.58
C SER A 158 -6.35 -6.24 -14.57
N LYS A 159 -6.32 -4.98 -15.04
CA LYS A 159 -6.15 -3.78 -14.21
C LYS A 159 -7.48 -3.28 -13.63
N GLU A 160 -8.33 -4.22 -13.22
CA GLU A 160 -9.69 -3.95 -12.75
C GLU A 160 -10.03 -4.83 -11.54
N CYS A 161 -10.93 -4.33 -10.71
CA CYS A 161 -11.44 -5.09 -9.57
C CYS A 161 -12.55 -6.06 -9.98
N PRO A 162 -12.68 -7.21 -9.31
CA PRO A 162 -13.82 -8.09 -9.50
C PRO A 162 -15.15 -7.37 -9.20
N GLU A 163 -16.25 -7.93 -9.71
CA GLU A 163 -17.59 -7.41 -9.48
C GLU A 163 -17.87 -7.18 -7.98
N HIS A 164 -18.52 -6.05 -7.66
CA HIS A 164 -18.82 -5.60 -6.30
C HIS A 164 -17.62 -5.22 -5.42
N PHE A 165 -16.40 -5.18 -5.96
CA PHE A 165 -15.23 -4.57 -5.32
C PHE A 165 -14.93 -3.21 -5.93
N ARG A 166 -14.47 -2.28 -5.08
CA ARG A 166 -14.03 -0.94 -5.50
C ARG A 166 -12.51 -0.82 -5.39
N PRO A 167 -11.87 -0.08 -6.30
CA PRO A 167 -10.42 0.13 -6.26
C PRO A 167 -10.06 1.25 -5.27
N TYR A 168 -9.15 0.94 -4.32
CA TYR A 168 -8.58 1.88 -3.35
C TYR A 168 -7.08 1.97 -3.56
N LYS A 169 -6.57 3.15 -3.91
CA LYS A 169 -5.15 3.29 -4.27
C LYS A 169 -4.27 3.55 -3.04
N VAL A 170 -3.18 2.81 -2.94
CA VAL A 170 -2.12 2.94 -1.93
C VAL A 170 -0.79 3.23 -2.62
N GLY A 171 0.01 4.12 -2.04
CA GLY A 171 1.26 4.54 -2.67
C GLY A 171 1.02 5.27 -4.00
N ARG A 172 1.92 5.07 -4.96
CA ARG A 172 1.92 5.78 -6.25
C ARG A 172 0.89 5.27 -7.24
N ASP A 173 0.60 3.98 -7.25
CA ASP A 173 -0.07 3.31 -8.38
C ASP A 173 -0.68 1.94 -8.04
N ILE A 174 -0.55 1.45 -6.81
CA ILE A 174 -1.12 0.16 -6.38
C ILE A 174 -2.60 0.36 -6.03
N TYR A 175 -3.49 -0.46 -6.56
CA TYR A 175 -4.92 -0.44 -6.26
C TYR A 175 -5.34 -1.74 -5.57
N LEU A 176 -5.90 -1.62 -4.37
CA LEU A 176 -6.49 -2.71 -3.61
C LEU A 176 -7.99 -2.81 -3.92
N CYS A 177 -8.48 -4.02 -4.17
CA CYS A 177 -9.89 -4.26 -4.47
C CYS A 177 -10.64 -4.60 -3.19
N LEU A 178 -11.42 -3.65 -2.68
CA LEU A 178 -12.09 -3.74 -1.37
C LEU A 178 -13.61 -3.63 -1.49
N SER A 179 -14.34 -4.35 -0.64
CA SER A 179 -15.81 -4.27 -0.55
C SER A 179 -16.28 -4.37 0.88
N MET A 180 -17.41 -3.72 1.20
CA MET A 180 -18.10 -3.88 2.49
C MET A 180 -19.31 -4.82 2.39
N ASP A 181 -19.72 -5.20 1.17
CA ASP A 181 -20.93 -5.97 0.93
C ASP A 181 -20.61 -7.46 0.81
N LEU A 182 -20.61 -8.17 1.94
CA LEU A 182 -20.33 -9.62 1.97
C LEU A 182 -21.27 -10.41 1.06
N SER A 183 -22.54 -10.02 1.01
CA SER A 183 -23.59 -10.78 0.33
C SER A 183 -23.31 -10.89 -1.17
N ARG A 184 -22.86 -9.78 -1.77
CA ARG A 184 -22.54 -9.70 -3.20
C ARG A 184 -21.09 -10.06 -3.51
N ALA A 185 -20.16 -9.75 -2.61
CA ALA A 185 -18.73 -9.89 -2.82
C ALA A 185 -18.16 -11.27 -2.46
N SER A 186 -18.99 -12.20 -1.98
CA SER A 186 -18.57 -13.52 -1.45
C SER A 186 -17.70 -14.33 -2.43
N ARG A 187 -18.03 -14.34 -3.73
CA ARG A 187 -17.32 -15.12 -4.77
C ARG A 187 -15.91 -14.62 -5.07
N GLY A 188 -15.67 -13.32 -4.94
CA GLY A 188 -14.39 -12.68 -5.22
C GLY A 188 -13.50 -12.53 -3.97
N ARG A 189 -14.01 -12.88 -2.78
CA ARG A 189 -13.30 -12.67 -1.53
C ARG A 189 -12.10 -13.61 -1.39
N ILE A 190 -10.94 -13.01 -1.13
CA ILE A 190 -9.72 -13.71 -0.74
C ILE A 190 -9.59 -13.61 0.78
N PRO A 191 -9.47 -14.74 1.52
CA PRO A 191 -9.13 -14.70 2.94
C PRO A 191 -7.80 -13.97 3.14
N PHE A 192 -7.84 -12.90 3.91
CA PHE A 192 -6.74 -11.95 4.08
C PHE A 192 -6.38 -11.80 5.55
N ALA A 193 -5.08 -11.82 5.84
CA ALA A 193 -4.52 -11.77 7.19
C ALA A 193 -3.46 -10.68 7.37
N GLY A 194 -3.57 -9.61 6.60
CA GLY A 194 -2.75 -8.42 6.79
C GLY A 194 -1.61 -8.28 5.80
N PHE A 195 -0.94 -7.13 5.96
CA PHE A 195 0.26 -6.77 5.22
C PHE A 195 1.45 -6.63 6.17
N PHE A 196 2.64 -6.67 5.61
CA PHE A 196 3.85 -6.20 6.25
C PHE A 196 4.85 -5.74 5.18
N SER A 197 5.89 -5.03 5.59
CA SER A 197 6.90 -4.50 4.69
C SER A 197 8.29 -4.57 5.34
N CYS A 198 9.30 -4.03 4.64
CA CYS A 198 10.64 -3.89 5.18
C CYS A 198 10.67 -3.03 6.46
N ASP A 199 9.75 -2.08 6.61
CA ASP A 199 9.71 -1.13 7.74
C ASP A 199 8.75 -1.53 8.85
N SER A 200 7.74 -2.35 8.56
CA SER A 200 6.60 -2.56 9.48
C SER A 200 6.13 -4.00 9.43
N GLY A 201 5.94 -4.62 10.60
CA GLY A 201 5.48 -6.00 10.71
C GLY A 201 3.97 -6.18 10.63
N ASN A 202 3.53 -7.43 10.69
CA ASN A 202 2.12 -7.81 10.72
C ASN A 202 1.67 -8.14 12.16
N PRO A 203 0.89 -7.29 12.82
CA PRO A 203 0.44 -7.53 14.20
C PRO A 203 -0.55 -8.71 14.33
N LEU A 204 -1.06 -9.25 13.22
CA LEU A 204 -1.93 -10.44 13.23
C LEU A 204 -1.15 -11.75 13.38
N SER A 205 0.17 -11.70 13.23
CA SER A 205 1.02 -12.87 13.08
C SER A 205 1.31 -13.62 14.38
N GLU A 206 1.35 -12.90 15.51
CA GLU A 206 1.55 -13.48 16.85
C GLU A 206 0.43 -13.13 17.83
N THR A 207 0.32 -13.94 18.88
CA THR A 207 -0.69 -13.81 19.93
C THR A 207 -0.27 -12.78 21.00
N SER A 208 1.01 -12.44 21.06
CA SER A 208 1.62 -11.47 21.98
C SER A 208 1.80 -10.12 21.29
N GLY A 209 0.95 -9.15 21.64
CA GLY A 209 0.98 -7.77 21.15
C GLY A 209 2.17 -6.96 21.63
N GLY A 210 3.38 -7.32 21.20
CA GLY A 210 4.59 -6.53 21.37
C GLY A 210 4.64 -5.31 20.45
N LEU A 211 5.50 -4.34 20.79
CA LEU A 211 5.73 -3.11 20.02
C LEU A 211 6.35 -3.39 18.63
N ASP A 212 7.04 -4.52 18.46
CA ASP A 212 7.66 -4.95 17.21
C ASP A 212 6.92 -6.15 16.63
N ALA A 213 5.87 -5.88 15.83
CA ALA A 213 5.17 -6.93 15.11
C ALA A 213 6.13 -7.69 14.17
N PRO A 214 6.01 -9.03 14.04
CA PRO A 214 6.94 -9.79 13.23
C PRO A 214 6.65 -9.63 11.73
N LYS A 215 7.70 -9.75 10.90
CA LYS A 215 7.64 -9.60 9.44
C LYS A 215 7.38 -10.94 8.74
N HIS A 216 6.34 -11.64 9.17
CA HIS A 216 5.85 -12.85 8.51
C HIS A 216 4.34 -12.98 8.65
N CYS A 217 3.74 -13.84 7.84
CA CYS A 217 2.31 -14.11 7.93
C CYS A 217 1.93 -14.92 9.18
N PRO A 218 0.69 -14.77 9.69
CA PRO A 218 0.15 -15.68 10.67
C PRO A 218 0.16 -17.11 10.13
N LYS A 219 0.13 -18.08 11.03
CA LYS A 219 0.01 -19.50 10.65
C LYS A 219 -1.20 -19.69 9.71
N GLU A 220 -1.09 -20.64 8.78
CA GLU A 220 -2.07 -20.93 7.69
C GLU A 220 -2.16 -19.94 6.53
N PHE A 221 -1.52 -18.78 6.60
CA PHE A 221 -1.54 -17.82 5.50
C PHE A 221 -0.25 -17.89 4.71
N SER A 222 -0.41 -17.90 3.40
CA SER A 222 0.71 -17.80 2.47
C SER A 222 1.19 -16.37 2.40
N GLN A 223 2.51 -16.25 2.31
CA GLN A 223 3.21 -14.99 2.17
C GLN A 223 3.56 -14.81 0.69
N VAL A 224 3.00 -13.75 0.12
CA VAL A 224 3.18 -13.38 -1.30
C VAL A 224 3.67 -11.94 -1.37
N THR A 225 4.60 -11.64 -2.27
CA THR A 225 4.98 -10.26 -2.56
C THR A 225 3.84 -9.56 -3.29
N LEU A 226 3.30 -8.49 -2.70
CA LEU A 226 2.34 -7.60 -3.34
C LEU A 226 3.04 -6.66 -4.31
N ASP A 227 4.15 -6.05 -3.88
CA ASP A 227 4.94 -5.15 -4.72
C ASP A 227 6.30 -4.83 -4.11
N THR A 228 7.20 -4.19 -4.87
CA THR A 228 8.42 -3.57 -4.35
C THR A 228 8.42 -2.08 -4.69
N VAL A 229 8.56 -1.23 -3.68
CA VAL A 229 8.57 0.23 -3.83
C VAL A 229 9.82 0.76 -3.15
N ASP A 230 10.67 1.46 -3.89
CA ASP A 230 11.91 2.09 -3.40
C ASP A 230 12.80 1.12 -2.59
N GLY A 231 13.01 -0.08 -3.13
CA GLY A 231 13.77 -1.18 -2.53
C GLY A 231 13.02 -1.96 -1.44
N CYS A 232 11.84 -1.50 -1.03
CA CYS A 232 11.06 -2.09 0.05
C CYS A 232 9.97 -3.02 -0.49
N ALA A 233 10.11 -4.33 -0.24
CA ALA A 233 9.07 -5.30 -0.56
C ALA A 233 7.87 -5.14 0.39
N ILE A 234 6.68 -5.02 -0.19
CA ILE A 234 5.40 -5.08 0.49
C ILE A 234 4.86 -6.48 0.32
N MET A 235 4.57 -7.14 1.45
CA MET A 235 4.12 -8.51 1.53
C MET A 235 2.66 -8.56 1.96
N GLN A 236 1.91 -9.52 1.41
CA GLN A 236 0.53 -9.79 1.78
C GLN A 236 0.36 -11.21 2.29
N CYS A 237 -0.55 -11.38 3.24
CA CYS A 237 -0.91 -12.65 3.84
C CYS A 237 -2.28 -13.07 3.36
N VAL A 238 -2.33 -14.07 2.49
CA VAL A 238 -3.56 -14.57 1.86
C VAL A 238 -3.62 -16.08 1.95
N LYS A 239 -4.81 -16.68 2.00
CA LYS A 239 -4.93 -18.13 1.81
C LYS A 239 -4.84 -18.46 0.33
N GLY A 240 -4.10 -19.53 0.01
CA GLY A 240 -4.12 -20.15 -1.30
C GLY A 240 -5.54 -20.52 -1.70
N ARG A 241 -5.86 -20.34 -2.98
CA ARG A 241 -7.20 -20.64 -3.51
C ARG A 241 -7.09 -21.73 -4.56
N SER A 242 -7.81 -22.82 -4.34
CA SER A 242 -7.99 -23.86 -5.36
C SER A 242 -8.59 -23.22 -6.62
N GLY A 243 -7.87 -23.32 -7.75
CA GLY A 243 -8.28 -22.74 -9.04
C GLY A 243 -7.49 -21.51 -9.50
N LEU A 244 -6.72 -20.85 -8.63
CA LEU A 244 -5.71 -19.86 -9.04
C LEU A 244 -4.40 -20.61 -9.29
N ALA A 245 -4.33 -21.37 -10.39
CA ALA A 245 -3.25 -22.33 -10.63
C ALA A 245 -1.94 -21.71 -11.15
N GLN A 246 -1.87 -20.39 -11.34
CA GLN A 246 -0.72 -19.78 -12.00
C GLN A 246 -0.23 -18.53 -11.28
N ILE A 247 1.00 -18.62 -10.75
CA ILE A 247 1.77 -17.46 -10.35
C ILE A 247 2.08 -16.68 -11.62
N GLN A 248 1.60 -15.43 -11.73
CA GLN A 248 2.16 -14.52 -12.70
C GLN A 248 3.60 -14.20 -12.29
N VAL A 249 4.56 -14.74 -13.04
CA VAL A 249 5.98 -14.49 -12.79
C VAL A 249 6.26 -13.01 -12.98
N ARG A 250 6.70 -12.35 -11.91
CA ARG A 250 7.12 -10.96 -11.93
C ARG A 250 8.47 -10.86 -12.59
N ARG A 251 8.49 -10.18 -13.73
CA ARG A 251 9.71 -9.88 -14.49
C ARG A 251 10.28 -8.54 -14.06
N PRO A 252 11.61 -8.37 -14.09
CA PRO A 252 12.22 -7.05 -13.93
C PRO A 252 11.86 -6.14 -15.12
N PRO A 253 11.97 -4.81 -14.97
CA PRO A 253 12.37 -4.11 -13.74
C PRO A 253 11.23 -4.11 -12.70
N PHE A 254 11.59 -4.21 -11.41
CA PHE A 254 10.61 -4.21 -10.32
C PHE A 254 10.23 -2.80 -9.86
N GLU A 255 11.00 -1.81 -10.31
CA GLU A 255 10.84 -0.39 -10.04
C GLU A 255 10.94 0.37 -11.36
N GLU A 256 10.19 1.47 -11.48
CA GLU A 256 10.44 2.42 -12.55
C GLU A 256 11.84 2.99 -12.39
N PRO A 257 12.62 3.14 -13.47
CA PRO A 257 13.84 3.94 -13.40
C PRO A 257 13.47 5.38 -13.00
N ASP A 258 14.23 5.96 -12.07
CA ASP A 258 14.16 7.38 -11.74
C ASP A 258 14.51 8.20 -12.99
N TYR A 259 13.51 8.49 -13.83
CA TYR A 259 13.72 9.09 -15.15
C TYR A 259 14.08 10.59 -15.09
N GLU A 260 14.48 11.13 -13.93
CA GLU A 260 14.94 12.52 -13.78
C GLU A 260 16.43 12.74 -14.13
N LEU A 261 17.14 11.76 -14.70
CA LEU A 261 18.53 11.94 -15.16
C LEU A 261 18.74 11.97 -16.68
N VAL A 262 17.67 11.95 -17.49
CA VAL A 262 17.81 12.21 -18.93
C VAL A 262 17.39 13.64 -19.19
N GLU A 263 18.35 14.57 -19.09
CA GLU A 263 18.24 15.85 -19.77
C GLU A 263 17.98 15.56 -21.25
N HIS A 264 16.74 15.75 -21.70
CA HIS A 264 16.51 15.93 -23.12
C HIS A 264 17.02 17.33 -23.48
N PRO A 265 18.08 17.47 -24.31
CA PRO A 265 18.43 18.77 -24.83
C PRO A 265 17.23 19.29 -25.61
N VAL A 266 16.71 20.42 -25.16
CA VAL A 266 15.69 21.17 -25.91
C VAL A 266 16.40 21.68 -27.17
N THR A 267 16.05 21.11 -28.32
CA THR A 267 16.28 21.72 -29.64
C THR A 267 15.25 22.81 -29.89
#